data_AF-A0A2D8LIJ6-F1
#
_entry.id   AF-A0A2D8LIJ6-F1
#
_cell.length_a   1.000
_cell.length_b   1.000
_cell.length_c   1.000
_cell.angle_alpha   90.00
_cell.angle_beta   90.00
_cell.angle_gamma   90.00
#
_symmetry.space_group_name_H-M   'P 1'
#
loop_
_entity.id
_entity.type
_entity.pdbx_description
1 polymer ?
#
loop_
_entity_poly.entity_id
_entity_poly.type
_entity_poly.pdbx_seq_one_letter_code
_entity_poly.pdbx_strand_id
1 'polypeptide(L)'
;MVFFKNETEKAAMIEVLEKDRKMEKYRFYIEDGDSYIKKGQWHNAMFQYNKAIELFPNDYHATYRYAYAAVYRCRNVKEKCNVASTALEKLLKDFPNQQELIELEQILLFAVE
;
A
#
# COMPACT_ATOMS: atom_id res chain seq x y z
N MET A 1 26.28 -8.91 25.84
CA MET A 1 26.00 -7.54 26.32
C MET A 1 26.38 -6.59 25.20
N VAL A 2 25.44 -5.85 24.62
CA VAL A 2 25.76 -4.88 23.56
C VAL A 2 26.38 -3.65 24.23
N PHE A 3 27.63 -3.35 23.92
CA PHE A 3 28.33 -2.18 24.44
C PHE A 3 28.26 -1.06 23.40
N PHE A 4 27.60 0.05 23.76
CA PHE A 4 27.58 1.26 22.95
C PHE A 4 28.74 2.17 23.38
N LYS A 5 29.49 2.73 22.43
CA LYS A 5 30.65 3.58 22.71
C LYS A 5 30.24 4.99 23.15
N ASN A 6 29.04 5.44 22.79
CA ASN A 6 28.44 6.71 23.22
C ASN A 6 26.92 6.73 22.99
N GLU A 7 26.25 7.78 23.46
CA GLU A 7 24.80 7.96 23.31
C GLU A 7 24.36 8.12 21.84
N THR A 8 25.20 8.66 20.96
CA THR A 8 24.91 8.79 19.53
C THR A 8 24.81 7.43 18.84
N GLU A 9 25.74 6.51 19.13
CA GLU A 9 25.74 5.14 18.58
C GLU A 9 24.52 4.35 19.09
N LYS A 10 24.14 4.56 20.34
CA LYS A 10 22.93 3.97 20.93
C LYS A 10 21.66 4.50 20.27
N ALA A 11 21.56 5.81 20.04
CA ALA A 11 20.41 6.42 19.37
C ALA A 11 20.26 5.92 17.92
N ALA A 12 21.36 5.86 17.17
CA ALA A 12 21.36 5.32 15.81
C ALA A 12 20.92 3.85 15.76
N MET A 13 21.36 3.02 16.73
CA MET A 13 20.91 1.63 16.83
C MET A 13 19.41 1.53 17.12
N ILE A 14 18.87 2.35 18.02
CA ILE A 14 17.43 2.37 18.31
C ILE A 14 16.63 2.74 17.05
N GLU A 15 17.08 3.74 16.28
CA GLU A 15 16.44 4.14 15.03
C GLU A 15 16.42 2.99 14.00
N VAL A 16 17.54 2.26 13.86
CA VAL A 16 17.62 1.07 13.00
C VAL A 16 16.62 0.01 13.44
N LEU A 17 16.58 -0.32 14.74
CA LEU A 17 15.65 -1.32 15.28
C LEU A 17 14.19 -0.91 15.10
N GLU A 18 13.86 0.36 15.29
CA GLU A 18 12.52 0.89 15.06
C GLU A 18 12.12 0.79 13.58
N LYS A 19 13.05 1.12 12.69
CA LYS A 19 12.83 1.00 11.24
C LYS A 19 12.63 -0.46 10.84
N ASP A 20 13.45 -1.38 11.34
CA ASP A 20 13.33 -2.81 11.07
C ASP A 20 11.99 -3.36 11.53
N ARG A 21 11.55 -2.96 12.74
CA ARG A 21 10.23 -3.32 13.27
C ARG A 21 9.09 -2.75 12.43
N LYS A 22 9.21 -1.53 11.92
CA LYS A 22 8.21 -0.95 10.98
C LYS A 22 8.20 -1.74 9.67
N MET A 23 9.37 -2.08 9.13
CA MET A 23 9.49 -2.88 7.91
C MET A 23 8.89 -4.28 8.05
N GLU A 24 9.05 -4.93 9.21
CA GLU A 24 8.41 -6.21 9.49
C GLU A 24 6.88 -6.12 9.48
N LYS A 25 6.32 -5.13 10.18
CA LYS A 25 4.87 -4.88 10.18
C LYS A 25 4.35 -4.55 8.78
N TYR A 26 5.11 -3.75 8.03
CA TYR A 26 4.78 -3.43 6.65
C TYR A 26 4.70 -4.69 5.79
N ARG A 27 5.72 -5.56 5.84
CA ARG A 27 5.72 -6.83 5.08
C ARG A 27 4.52 -7.69 5.46
N PHE A 28 4.22 -7.80 6.75
CA PHE A 28 3.03 -8.51 7.22
C PHE A 28 1.74 -7.96 6.60
N TYR A 29 1.55 -6.64 6.61
CA TYR A 29 0.34 -6.03 6.04
C TYR A 29 0.26 -6.18 4.51
N ILE A 30 1.39 -6.13 3.80
CA ILE A 30 1.43 -6.42 2.37
C ILE A 30 1.02 -7.87 2.10
N GLU A 31 1.62 -8.84 2.81
CA GLU A 31 1.36 -10.26 2.61
C GLU A 31 -0.09 -10.64 2.97
N ASP A 32 -0.64 -10.08 4.05
CA ASP A 32 -2.03 -10.33 4.45
C ASP A 32 -3.01 -9.67 3.46
N GLY A 33 -2.71 -8.45 2.99
CA GLY A 33 -3.48 -7.80 1.93
C GLY A 33 -3.50 -8.64 0.64
N ASP A 34 -2.35 -9.17 0.24
CA ASP A 34 -2.21 -10.03 -0.94
C ASP A 34 -2.99 -11.34 -0.79
N SER A 35 -3.05 -11.89 0.42
CA SER A 35 -3.90 -13.05 0.74
C SER A 35 -5.38 -12.74 0.53
N TYR A 36 -5.84 -11.54 0.92
CA TYR A 36 -7.20 -11.09 0.67
C TYR A 36 -7.50 -10.83 -0.82
N ILE A 37 -6.54 -10.27 -1.57
CA ILE A 37 -6.64 -10.13 -3.04
C ILE A 37 -6.91 -11.48 -3.70
N LYS A 38 -6.15 -12.53 -3.34
CA LYS A 38 -6.32 -13.88 -3.90
C LYS A 38 -7.70 -14.48 -3.61
N LYS A 39 -8.38 -14.02 -2.56
CA LYS A 39 -9.73 -14.44 -2.17
C LYS A 39 -10.84 -13.54 -2.72
N GLY A 40 -10.50 -12.50 -3.49
CA GLY A 40 -11.44 -11.49 -3.95
C GLY A 40 -12.02 -10.60 -2.83
N GLN A 41 -11.40 -10.59 -1.65
CA GLN A 41 -11.85 -9.82 -0.49
C GLN A 41 -11.26 -8.41 -0.51
N TRP A 42 -11.66 -7.62 -1.50
CA TRP A 42 -11.06 -6.33 -1.82
C TRP A 42 -11.08 -5.32 -0.65
N HIS A 43 -12.15 -5.29 0.13
CA HIS A 43 -12.25 -4.39 1.28
C HIS A 43 -11.20 -4.71 2.37
N ASN A 44 -11.01 -6.00 2.66
CA ASN A 44 -10.01 -6.44 3.65
C ASN A 44 -8.59 -6.20 3.12
N ALA A 45 -8.36 -6.41 1.83
CA ALA A 45 -7.08 -6.07 1.19
C ALA A 45 -6.76 -4.58 1.32
N MET A 46 -7.72 -3.70 0.97
CA MET A 46 -7.57 -2.25 1.15
C MET A 46 -7.24 -1.88 2.59
N PHE A 47 -7.90 -2.51 3.57
CA PHE A 47 -7.64 -2.25 4.99
C PHE A 47 -6.20 -2.58 5.38
N GLN A 48 -5.65 -3.72 4.93
CA GLN A 48 -4.26 -4.07 5.24
C GLN A 48 -3.28 -3.15 4.51
N TYR A 49 -3.49 -2.86 3.24
CA TYR A 49 -2.61 -1.93 2.51
C TYR A 49 -2.62 -0.52 3.10
N ASN A 50 -3.77 -0.05 3.61
CA ASN A 50 -3.82 1.24 4.31
C ASN A 50 -2.90 1.26 5.55
N LYS A 51 -2.86 0.16 6.33
CA LYS A 51 -1.91 0.06 7.46
C LYS A 51 -0.46 0.03 7.01
N ALA A 52 -0.15 -0.55 5.85
CA ALA A 52 1.18 -0.49 5.27
C ALA A 52 1.56 0.95 4.86
N ILE A 53 0.62 1.69 4.26
CA ILE A 53 0.77 3.12 3.90
C ILE A 53 0.98 3.98 5.16
N GLU A 54 0.26 3.73 6.26
CA GLU A 54 0.47 4.45 7.52
C GLU A 54 1.90 4.32 8.07
N LEU A 55 2.57 3.18 7.82
CA LEU A 55 3.96 2.96 8.21
C LEU A 55 4.94 3.64 7.25
N PHE A 56 4.65 3.60 5.94
CA PHE A 56 5.48 4.18 4.89
C PHE A 56 4.60 4.94 3.87
N PRO A 57 4.26 6.21 4.14
CA PRO A 57 3.26 6.96 3.36
C PRO A 57 3.65 7.26 1.90
N ASN A 58 4.94 7.21 1.60
CA ASN A 58 5.50 7.49 0.27
C ASN A 58 5.93 6.20 -0.45
N ASP A 59 5.50 5.04 0.05
CA ASP A 59 5.80 3.76 -0.60
C ASP A 59 4.85 3.51 -1.77
N TYR A 60 5.42 3.41 -2.97
CA TYR A 60 4.68 3.14 -4.19
C TYR A 60 3.95 1.79 -4.11
N HIS A 61 4.60 0.74 -3.59
CA HIS A 61 4.06 -0.62 -3.63
C HIS A 61 2.76 -0.76 -2.82
N ALA A 62 2.73 -0.23 -1.60
CA ALA A 62 1.53 -0.26 -0.77
C ALA A 62 0.41 0.60 -1.35
N THR A 63 0.75 1.78 -1.87
CA THR A 63 -0.21 2.70 -2.49
C THR A 63 -0.81 2.12 -3.77
N TYR A 64 0.03 1.50 -4.61
CA TYR A 64 -0.41 0.76 -5.80
C TYR A 64 -1.35 -0.38 -5.43
N ARG A 65 -0.98 -1.22 -4.46
CA ARG A 65 -1.81 -2.36 -4.03
C ARG A 65 -3.15 -1.91 -3.45
N TYR A 66 -3.18 -0.79 -2.72
CA TYR A 66 -4.42 -0.17 -2.27
C TYR A 66 -5.31 0.29 -3.44
N ALA A 67 -4.76 1.04 -4.40
CA ALA A 67 -5.50 1.49 -5.58
C ALA A 67 -5.99 0.30 -6.42
N TYR A 68 -5.15 -0.73 -6.59
CA TYR A 68 -5.51 -1.99 -7.23
C TYR A 68 -6.72 -2.62 -6.55
N ALA A 69 -6.68 -2.83 -5.23
CA ALA A 69 -7.79 -3.40 -4.49
C ALA A 69 -9.07 -2.56 -4.64
N ALA A 70 -8.96 -1.23 -4.61
CA ALA A 70 -10.09 -0.32 -4.78
C ALA A 70 -10.73 -0.41 -6.17
N VAL A 71 -9.91 -0.42 -7.22
CA VAL A 71 -10.37 -0.56 -8.61
C VAL A 71 -11.05 -1.91 -8.83
N TYR A 72 -10.46 -3.00 -8.32
CA TYR A 72 -11.08 -4.33 -8.44
C TYR A 72 -12.36 -4.46 -7.61
N ARG A 73 -12.46 -3.77 -6.46
CA ARG A 73 -13.73 -3.67 -5.71
C ARG A 73 -14.80 -2.98 -6.55
N CYS A 74 -14.48 -1.84 -7.14
CA CYS A 74 -15.41 -1.12 -8.02
C CYS A 74 -15.82 -1.99 -9.20
N ARG A 75 -14.87 -2.61 -9.90
CA ARG A 75 -15.15 -3.47 -11.05
C ARG A 75 -16.08 -4.64 -10.73
N ASN A 76 -15.78 -5.39 -9.68
CA ASN A 76 -16.45 -6.67 -9.40
C ASN A 76 -17.73 -6.51 -8.57
N VAL A 77 -17.78 -5.52 -7.69
CA VAL A 77 -18.88 -5.33 -6.72
C VAL A 77 -19.66 -4.03 -6.97
N LYS A 78 -19.20 -3.17 -7.90
CA LYS A 78 -19.82 -1.89 -8.26
C LYS A 78 -20.01 -0.94 -7.07
N GLU A 79 -19.12 -1.05 -6.07
CA GLU A 79 -19.12 -0.21 -4.87
C GLU A 79 -17.87 0.68 -4.78
N LYS A 80 -18.03 1.86 -4.17
CA LYS A 80 -16.93 2.76 -3.81
C LYS A 80 -16.02 3.13 -4.99
N CYS A 81 -16.57 3.21 -6.20
CA CYS A 81 -15.84 3.59 -7.41
C CYS A 81 -15.18 4.98 -7.30
N ASN A 82 -15.80 5.91 -6.61
CA ASN A 82 -15.19 7.22 -6.30
C ASN A 82 -13.88 7.08 -5.50
N VAL A 83 -13.82 6.13 -4.56
CA VAL A 83 -12.59 5.85 -3.79
C VAL A 83 -11.52 5.28 -4.70
N ALA A 84 -11.90 4.42 -5.65
CA ALA A 84 -10.97 3.88 -6.65
C ALA A 84 -10.40 4.98 -7.55
N SER A 85 -11.24 5.88 -8.06
CA SER A 85 -10.81 7.04 -8.86
C SER A 85 -9.84 7.93 -8.09
N THR A 86 -10.21 8.37 -6.88
CA THR A 86 -9.34 9.23 -6.06
C THR A 86 -8.02 8.54 -5.71
N ALA A 87 -8.03 7.24 -5.41
CA ALA A 87 -6.82 6.49 -5.11
C ALA A 87 -5.87 6.43 -6.32
N LEU A 88 -6.42 6.16 -7.50
CA LEU A 88 -5.64 6.05 -8.74
C LEU A 88 -5.11 7.42 -9.20
N GLU A 89 -5.96 8.46 -9.15
CA GLU A 89 -5.56 9.85 -9.45
C GLU A 89 -4.40 10.31 -8.57
N LYS A 90 -4.47 10.02 -7.26
CA LYS A 90 -3.38 10.33 -6.33
C LYS A 90 -2.11 9.56 -6.71
N LEU A 91 -2.22 8.27 -7.00
CA LEU A 91 -1.08 7.42 -7.37
C LEU A 91 -0.37 7.90 -8.64
N LEU A 92 -1.13 8.30 -9.66
CA LEU A 92 -0.60 8.84 -10.91
C LEU A 92 0.11 10.19 -10.70
N LYS A 93 -0.44 11.02 -9.82
CA LYS A 93 0.15 12.31 -9.46
C LYS A 93 1.46 12.13 -8.70
N ASP A 94 1.49 11.24 -7.72
CA ASP A 94 2.65 11.04 -6.84
C ASP A 94 3.76 10.23 -7.53
N PHE A 95 3.39 9.33 -8.45
CA PHE A 95 4.31 8.42 -9.14
C PHE A 95 4.04 8.39 -10.67
N PRO A 96 4.37 9.47 -11.39
CA PRO A 96 4.16 9.52 -12.83
C PRO A 96 5.04 8.49 -13.56
N ASN A 97 4.56 8.02 -14.72
CA ASN A 97 5.29 7.13 -15.66
C ASN A 97 5.44 5.66 -15.25
N GLN A 98 4.51 5.12 -14.46
CA GLN A 98 4.44 3.68 -14.18
C GLN A 98 3.52 2.99 -15.19
N GLN A 99 4.08 2.11 -16.02
CA GLN A 99 3.36 1.49 -17.13
C GLN A 99 2.16 0.67 -16.65
N GLU A 100 2.29 0.02 -15.49
CA GLU A 100 1.26 -0.80 -14.85
C GLU A 100 0.02 0.02 -14.43
N LEU A 101 0.11 1.34 -14.37
CA LEU A 101 -1.03 2.21 -14.05
C LEU A 101 -1.97 2.37 -15.23
N ILE A 102 -1.48 2.28 -16.46
CA ILE A 102 -2.31 2.41 -17.69
C ILE A 102 -3.36 1.30 -17.72
N GLU A 103 -2.96 0.06 -17.41
CA GLU A 103 -3.88 -1.07 -17.33
C GLU A 103 -4.93 -0.86 -16.24
N LEU A 104 -4.51 -0.32 -15.09
CA LEU A 104 -5.38 -0.09 -13.95
C LEU A 104 -6.40 1.03 -14.23
N GLU A 105 -6.01 2.09 -14.94
CA GLU A 105 -6.89 3.15 -15.44
C GLU A 105 -7.96 2.60 -16.39
N GLN A 106 -7.56 1.76 -17.36
CA GLN A 106 -8.48 1.14 -18.30
C GLN A 106 -9.53 0.28 -17.58
N ILE A 107 -9.10 -0.53 -16.62
CA ILE A 107 -10.01 -1.35 -15.82
C ILE A 107 -11.03 -0.48 -15.09
N LEU A 108 -10.59 0.64 -14.50
CA LEU A 108 -11.48 1.54 -13.79
C LEU A 108 -12.47 2.23 -14.73
N LEU A 109 -12.02 2.67 -15.92
CA LEU A 109 -12.87 3.31 -16.92
C LEU A 109 -14.05 2.41 -17.30
N PHE A 110 -13.79 1.15 -17.69
CA PHE A 110 -14.85 0.19 -18.01
C PHE A 110 -15.70 -0.23 -16.80
N ALA A 111 -15.20 -0.02 -15.58
CA ALA A 111 -15.95 -0.33 -14.37
C ALA A 111 -16.98 0.75 -14.01
N VAL A 112 -16.77 2.00 -14.42
CA VAL A 112 -17.64 3.15 -14.09
C VAL A 112 -18.64 3.52 -15.19
N GLU A 113 -18.48 2.96 -16.40
CA GLU A 113 -19.50 2.91 -17.46
C GLU A 113 -20.66 1.98 -17.08
#